data_AF-A0A7S4LB31-F1
#
_entry.id   AF-A0A7S4LB31-F1
#
_cell.length_a   1.000
_cell.length_b   1.000
_cell.length_c   1.000
_cell.angle_alpha   90.00
_cell.angle_beta   90.00
_cell.angle_gamma   90.00
#
_symmetry.space_group_name_H-M   'P 1'
#
loop_
_entity.id
_entity.type
_entity.pdbx_description
1 polymer ?
#
loop_
_entity_poly.entity_id
_entity_poly.type
_entity_poly.pdbx_seq_one_letter_code
_entity_poly.pdbx_strand_id
1 'polypeptide(L)'
;MIATATGCWAALHASGEVVWFISQGSLMSSLNIVAKGENLIYVCGIIAAAALAMQVAISQVRHKIRYFRQMHRFFAVVLLLVAAAHWWPFTFFLIPATGVHATSVAIKQFVAQQELPHPATGHTGKALSCATLAATGAIALVWKFRQSYMMSNGAGMWLPFLFPPTALLAGFGAAFGVSFAVIRHGGYQLLPTSPVL
;
A
#
# COMPACT_ATOMS: atom_id res chain seq x y z
N MET A 1 5.62 -16.68 -9.15
CA MET A 1 6.45 -17.12 -8.00
C MET A 1 6.20 -16.26 -6.77
N ILE A 2 6.40 -14.93 -6.80
CA ILE A 2 6.21 -14.06 -5.61
C ILE A 2 4.79 -14.16 -5.02
N ALA A 3 3.73 -13.99 -5.83
CA ALA A 3 2.34 -14.04 -5.36
C ALA A 3 1.98 -15.39 -4.70
N THR A 4 2.51 -16.49 -5.23
CA THR A 4 2.30 -17.84 -4.68
C THR A 4 2.99 -17.98 -3.33
N ALA A 5 4.24 -17.53 -3.20
CA ALA A 5 4.97 -17.56 -1.95
C ALA A 5 4.29 -16.71 -0.86
N THR A 6 3.85 -15.49 -1.21
CA THR A 6 3.06 -14.64 -0.30
C THR A 6 1.76 -15.31 0.11
N GLY A 7 1.04 -15.93 -0.83
CA GLY A 7 -0.17 -16.70 -0.56
C GLY A 7 0.06 -17.86 0.42
N CYS A 8 1.12 -18.65 0.22
CA CYS A 8 1.47 -19.75 1.10
C CYS A 8 1.82 -19.27 2.52
N TRP A 9 2.62 -18.22 2.64
CA TRP A 9 2.96 -17.64 3.95
C TRP A 9 1.75 -17.10 4.68
N ALA A 10 0.86 -16.38 3.98
CA ALA A 10 -0.37 -15.89 4.58
C ALA A 10 -1.30 -17.01 5.02
N ALA A 11 -1.41 -18.08 4.22
CA ALA A 11 -2.21 -19.25 4.58
C ALA A 11 -1.65 -19.98 5.82
N LEU A 12 -0.34 -20.16 5.90
CA LEU A 12 0.33 -20.76 7.06
C LEU A 12 0.18 -19.89 8.32
N HIS A 13 0.32 -18.57 8.18
CA HIS A 13 0.14 -17.64 9.29
C HIS A 13 -1.29 -17.68 9.82
N ALA A 14 -2.29 -17.53 8.93
CA ALA A 14 -3.70 -17.53 9.31
C ALA A 14 -4.14 -18.87 9.92
N SER A 15 -3.70 -20.01 9.38
CA SER A 15 -4.02 -21.31 9.95
C SER A 15 -3.36 -21.52 11.32
N GLY A 16 -2.11 -21.07 11.48
CA GLY A 16 -1.40 -21.07 12.76
C GLY A 16 -2.15 -20.28 13.84
N GLU A 17 -2.61 -19.06 13.52
CA GLU A 17 -3.41 -18.24 14.44
C GLU A 17 -4.73 -18.92 14.83
N VAL A 18 -5.45 -19.51 13.86
CA VAL A 18 -6.71 -20.23 14.14
C VAL A 18 -6.48 -21.42 15.08
N VAL A 19 -5.46 -22.24 14.81
CA VAL A 19 -5.11 -23.40 15.66
C VAL A 19 -4.74 -22.92 17.07
N TRP A 20 -3.98 -21.83 17.18
CA TRP A 20 -3.64 -21.22 18.46
C TRP A 20 -4.89 -20.77 19.22
N PHE A 21 -5.83 -20.05 18.60
CA PHE A 21 -7.08 -19.64 19.26
C PHE A 21 -7.94 -20.80 19.72
N ILE A 22 -8.02 -21.86 18.91
CA ILE A 22 -8.73 -23.09 19.28
C ILE A 22 -8.07 -23.72 20.51
N SER A 23 -6.74 -23.80 20.55
CA SER A 23 -5.99 -24.34 21.69
C SER A 23 -6.21 -23.55 22.99
N GLN A 24 -6.50 -22.25 22.88
CA GLN A 24 -6.76 -21.35 24.00
C GLN A 24 -8.25 -21.25 24.37
N GLY A 25 -9.15 -21.91 23.62
CA GLY A 25 -10.60 -21.80 23.79
C GLY A 25 -11.15 -20.39 23.57
N SER A 26 -10.43 -19.52 22.84
CA SER A 26 -10.74 -18.09 22.73
C SER A 26 -11.20 -17.64 21.34
N LEU A 27 -11.35 -18.56 20.38
CA LEU A 27 -11.70 -18.21 18.99
C LEU A 27 -12.92 -17.26 18.88
N MET A 28 -14.03 -17.58 19.55
CA MET A 28 -15.25 -16.77 19.47
C MET A 28 -15.11 -15.43 20.18
N SER A 29 -14.36 -15.37 21.29
CA SER A 29 -14.15 -14.12 22.02
C SER A 29 -13.19 -13.18 21.30
N SER A 30 -12.21 -13.72 20.56
CA SER A 30 -11.29 -12.97 19.70
C SER A 30 -11.98 -12.36 18.47
N LEU A 31 -13.12 -12.89 18.04
CA LEU A 31 -13.93 -12.32 16.95
C LEU A 31 -14.99 -11.32 17.45
N ASN A 32 -15.16 -11.19 18.77
CA ASN A 32 -16.13 -10.26 19.35
C ASN A 32 -15.55 -8.84 19.41
N ILE A 33 -15.74 -8.07 18.33
CA ILE A 33 -15.26 -6.69 18.21
C ILE A 33 -15.94 -5.70 19.18
N VAL A 34 -17.14 -6.03 19.67
CA VAL A 34 -17.89 -5.15 20.60
C VAL A 34 -17.27 -5.22 22.00
N ALA A 35 -16.77 -6.39 22.39
CA ALA A 35 -16.21 -6.61 23.72
C ALA A 35 -14.81 -6.02 23.90
N LYS A 36 -13.96 -6.07 22.86
CA LYS A 36 -12.59 -5.55 22.90
C LYS A 36 -12.20 -4.98 21.54
N GLY A 37 -11.86 -3.69 21.49
CA GLY A 37 -11.47 -3.05 20.23
C GLY A 37 -10.15 -3.59 19.66
N GLU A 38 -9.28 -4.19 20.47
CA GLU A 38 -8.08 -4.88 20.01
C GLU A 38 -8.39 -6.04 19.05
N ASN A 39 -9.57 -6.67 19.18
CA ASN A 39 -10.01 -7.75 18.30
C ASN A 39 -10.18 -7.31 16.84
N LEU A 40 -10.19 -6.01 16.56
CA LEU A 40 -10.18 -5.51 15.19
C LEU A 40 -8.95 -6.00 14.42
N ILE A 41 -7.84 -6.28 15.12
CA ILE A 41 -6.64 -6.83 14.50
C ILE A 41 -6.95 -8.15 13.78
N TYR A 42 -7.74 -9.02 14.39
CA TYR A 42 -8.11 -10.33 13.84
C TYR A 42 -9.13 -10.19 12.72
N VAL A 43 -10.10 -9.27 12.85
CA VAL A 43 -11.04 -8.99 11.77
C VAL A 43 -10.34 -8.42 10.54
N CYS A 44 -9.42 -7.45 10.72
CA CYS A 44 -8.58 -6.97 9.64
C CYS A 44 -7.70 -8.09 9.05
N GLY A 45 -7.19 -9.00 9.88
CA GLY A 45 -6.44 -10.18 9.42
C GLY A 45 -7.26 -11.09 8.51
N ILE A 46 -8.50 -11.39 8.89
CA ILE A 46 -9.44 -12.18 8.07
C ILE A 46 -9.74 -11.47 6.75
N ILE A 47 -10.03 -10.18 6.78
CA ILE A 47 -10.30 -9.39 5.58
C ILE A 47 -9.06 -9.36 4.66
N ALA A 48 -7.85 -9.20 5.23
CA ALA A 48 -6.61 -9.25 4.47
C ALA A 48 -6.38 -10.63 3.82
N ALA A 49 -6.60 -11.72 4.55
CA ALA A 49 -6.49 -13.08 4.02
C ALA A 49 -7.49 -13.33 2.88
N ALA A 50 -8.75 -12.88 3.04
CA ALA A 50 -9.77 -12.98 2.00
C ALA A 50 -9.42 -12.15 0.75
N ALA A 51 -8.94 -10.91 0.94
CA ALA A 51 -8.50 -10.05 -0.16
C ALA A 51 -7.30 -10.64 -0.91
N LEU A 52 -6.34 -11.24 -0.20
CA LEU A 52 -5.21 -11.92 -0.81
C LEU A 52 -5.64 -13.17 -1.57
N ALA A 53 -6.52 -14.01 -1.01
CA ALA A 53 -7.06 -15.18 -1.68
C ALA A 53 -7.76 -14.78 -2.99
N MET A 54 -8.56 -13.70 -2.95
CA MET A 54 -9.20 -13.14 -4.14
C MET A 54 -8.16 -12.65 -5.17
N GLN A 55 -7.12 -11.96 -4.72
CA GLN A 55 -6.06 -11.48 -5.61
C GLN A 55 -5.30 -12.64 -6.29
N VAL A 56 -5.02 -13.72 -5.55
CA VAL A 56 -4.42 -14.94 -6.10
C VAL A 56 -5.37 -15.58 -7.11
N ALA A 57 -6.66 -15.75 -6.77
CA ALA A 57 -7.65 -16.33 -7.66
C ALA A 57 -7.79 -15.55 -8.98
N ILE A 58 -7.95 -14.23 -8.90
CA ILE A 58 -8.01 -13.33 -10.08
C ILE A 58 -6.74 -13.46 -10.93
N SER A 59 -5.58 -13.61 -10.31
CA SER A 59 -4.31 -13.81 -11.01
C SER A 59 -4.23 -15.12 -11.78
N GLN A 60 -4.85 -16.20 -11.27
CA GLN A 60 -4.90 -17.51 -11.96
C GLN A 60 -5.78 -17.45 -13.22
N VAL A 61 -6.86 -16.68 -13.19
CA VAL A 61 -7.79 -16.55 -14.32
C VAL A 61 -7.55 -15.30 -15.17
N ARG A 62 -6.37 -14.66 -15.05
CA ARG A 62 -6.06 -13.36 -15.68
C ARG A 62 -6.36 -13.27 -17.18
N HIS A 63 -6.19 -14.38 -17.90
CA HIS A 63 -6.41 -14.44 -19.35
C HIS A 63 -7.90 -14.46 -19.74
N LYS A 64 -8.79 -14.77 -18.79
CA LYS A 64 -10.25 -14.87 -18.99
C LYS A 64 -11.00 -13.58 -18.59
N ILE A 65 -10.33 -12.62 -17.94
CA ILE A 65 -10.96 -11.42 -17.40
C ILE A 65 -10.60 -10.18 -18.24
N ARG A 66 -11.58 -9.60 -18.94
CA ARG A 66 -11.42 -8.39 -19.76
C ARG A 66 -10.84 -7.20 -18.98
N TYR A 67 -11.26 -7.03 -17.73
CA TYR A 67 -10.85 -5.92 -16.86
C TYR A 67 -9.84 -6.34 -15.77
N PHE A 68 -9.04 -7.39 -16.04
CA PHE A 68 -8.11 -7.98 -15.07
C PHE A 68 -7.26 -6.94 -14.35
N ARG A 69 -6.64 -6.01 -15.10
CA ARG A 69 -5.74 -4.99 -14.54
C ARG A 69 -6.43 -4.06 -13.53
N GLN A 70 -7.68 -3.67 -13.81
CA GLN A 70 -8.43 -2.77 -12.93
C GLN A 70 -8.83 -3.50 -11.65
N MET A 71 -9.39 -4.71 -11.78
CA MET A 71 -9.75 -5.55 -10.63
C MET A 71 -8.54 -5.88 -9.77
N HIS A 72 -7.45 -6.36 -10.38
CA HIS A 72 -6.23 -6.71 -9.66
C HIS A 72 -5.65 -5.50 -8.90
N ARG A 73 -5.64 -4.30 -9.50
CA ARG A 73 -5.19 -3.08 -8.81
C ARG A 73 -6.10 -2.71 -7.65
N PHE A 74 -7.41 -2.77 -7.85
CA PHE A 74 -8.38 -2.48 -6.79
C PHE A 74 -8.17 -3.40 -5.59
N PHE A 75 -8.14 -4.72 -5.80
CA PHE A 75 -7.90 -5.68 -4.72
C PHE A 75 -6.52 -5.56 -4.09
N ALA A 76 -5.48 -5.24 -4.87
CA ALA A 76 -4.15 -4.97 -4.31
C ALA A 76 -4.16 -3.75 -3.38
N VAL A 77 -4.85 -2.66 -3.75
CA VAL A 77 -4.97 -1.46 -2.88
C VAL A 77 -5.74 -1.81 -1.61
N VAL A 78 -6.89 -2.49 -1.73
CA VAL A 78 -7.67 -2.93 -0.57
C VAL A 78 -6.83 -3.82 0.34
N LEU A 79 -6.12 -4.81 -0.21
CA LEU A 79 -5.23 -5.69 0.54
C LEU A 79 -4.16 -4.89 1.29
N LEU A 80 -3.47 -3.95 0.63
CA LEU A 80 -2.41 -3.17 1.26
C LEU A 80 -2.93 -2.28 2.40
N LEU A 81 -4.10 -1.66 2.22
CA LEU A 81 -4.73 -0.83 3.26
C LEU A 81 -5.17 -1.67 4.46
N VAL A 82 -5.83 -2.81 4.22
CA VAL A 82 -6.28 -3.69 5.31
C VAL A 82 -5.11 -4.36 6.01
N ALA A 83 -4.06 -4.79 5.27
CA ALA A 83 -2.85 -5.34 5.85
C ALA A 83 -2.11 -4.32 6.73
N ALA A 84 -2.10 -3.04 6.34
CA ALA A 84 -1.56 -1.98 7.18
C ALA A 84 -2.38 -1.77 8.47
N ALA A 85 -3.71 -1.86 8.39
CA ALA A 85 -4.56 -1.82 9.58
C ALA A 85 -4.35 -3.03 10.50
N HIS A 86 -4.21 -4.23 9.93
CA HIS A 86 -3.95 -5.48 10.65
C HIS A 86 -2.58 -5.48 11.35
N TRP A 87 -1.52 -5.00 10.68
CA TRP A 87 -0.20 -4.95 11.28
C TRP A 87 0.45 -3.62 10.98
N TRP A 88 0.30 -2.66 11.89
CA TRP A 88 0.73 -1.28 11.65
C TRP A 88 2.20 -1.10 11.21
N PRO A 89 3.20 -1.91 11.64
CA PRO A 89 4.58 -1.74 11.18
C PRO A 89 4.73 -2.02 9.68
N PHE A 90 3.78 -2.76 9.10
CA PHE A 90 3.69 -3.04 7.67
C PHE A 90 3.76 -1.78 6.81
N THR A 91 3.21 -0.67 7.31
CA THR A 91 3.22 0.63 6.64
C THR A 91 4.63 1.10 6.29
N PHE A 92 5.62 0.85 7.15
CA PHE A 92 7.01 1.26 6.90
C PHE A 92 7.66 0.41 5.81
N PHE A 93 7.33 -0.88 5.72
CA PHE A 93 7.82 -1.75 4.66
C PHE A 93 7.26 -1.41 3.27
N LEU A 94 6.16 -0.65 3.22
CA LEU A 94 5.53 -0.20 1.98
C LEU A 94 6.09 1.13 1.45
N ILE A 95 7.01 1.79 2.15
CA ILE A 95 7.62 3.04 1.70
C ILE A 95 8.25 2.92 0.29
N PRO A 96 9.11 1.92 0.01
CA PRO A 96 9.71 1.79 -1.33
C PRO A 96 8.65 1.55 -2.41
N ALA A 97 7.68 0.67 -2.14
CA ALA A 97 6.60 0.38 -3.08
C ALA A 97 5.74 1.63 -3.37
N THR A 98 5.48 2.42 -2.33
CA THR A 98 4.74 3.69 -2.41
C THR A 98 5.52 4.70 -3.27
N GLY A 99 6.82 4.88 -3.02
CA GLY A 99 7.67 5.78 -3.80
C GLY A 99 7.76 5.40 -5.28
N VAL A 100 7.94 4.11 -5.57
CA VAL A 100 7.97 3.59 -6.96
C VAL A 100 6.62 3.81 -7.65
N HIS A 101 5.51 3.49 -6.97
CA HIS A 101 4.19 3.63 -7.55
C HIS A 101 3.83 5.10 -7.80
N ALA A 102 4.05 5.97 -6.82
CA ALA A 102 3.79 7.40 -6.92
C ALA A 102 4.60 8.05 -8.05
N THR A 103 5.89 7.71 -8.16
CA THR A 103 6.74 8.19 -9.26
C THR A 103 6.25 7.69 -10.62
N SER A 104 5.87 6.42 -10.71
CA SER A 104 5.31 5.85 -11.95
C SER A 104 3.99 6.53 -12.37
N VAL A 105 3.13 6.86 -11.42
CA VAL A 105 1.88 7.60 -11.67
C VAL A 105 2.18 9.03 -12.09
N ALA A 106 3.11 9.71 -11.43
CA ALA A 106 3.54 11.07 -11.77
C ALA A 106 4.09 11.15 -13.21
N ILE A 107 4.94 10.21 -13.63
CA ILE A 107 5.46 10.15 -15.01
C ILE A 107 4.31 9.99 -16.01
N LYS A 108 3.38 9.05 -15.77
CA LYS A 108 2.24 8.82 -16.66
C LYS A 108 1.35 10.06 -16.78
N GLN A 109 1.07 10.71 -15.65
CA GLN A 109 0.26 11.92 -15.63
C GLN A 109 0.92 13.05 -16.42
N PHE A 110 2.24 13.22 -16.26
CA PHE A 110 2.99 14.25 -16.96
C PHE A 110 3.02 14.00 -18.48
N VAL A 111 3.29 12.76 -18.91
CA VAL A 111 3.26 12.38 -20.34
C VAL A 111 1.89 12.64 -20.95
N ALA A 112 0.81 12.26 -20.25
CA ALA A 112 -0.55 12.49 -20.72
C ALA A 112 -0.88 13.98 -20.86
N GLN A 113 -0.33 14.85 -20.01
CA GLN A 113 -0.55 16.30 -20.07
C GLN A 113 0.25 17.02 -21.16
N GLN A 114 1.33 16.41 -21.65
CA GLN A 114 2.23 17.01 -22.63
C GLN A 114 2.09 16.40 -24.03
N GLU A 115 1.20 15.40 -24.20
CA GLU A 115 0.99 14.66 -25.45
C GLU A 115 2.29 14.04 -26.02
N LEU A 116 3.27 13.74 -25.16
CA LEU A 116 4.58 13.30 -25.62
C LEU A 116 4.63 11.80 -25.89
N PRO A 117 5.24 11.36 -27.01
CA PRO A 117 5.23 9.96 -27.43
C PRO A 117 6.01 9.06 -26.46
N HIS A 118 7.12 9.55 -25.87
CA HIS A 118 7.88 8.83 -24.85
C HIS A 118 8.58 9.77 -23.85
N PRO A 119 8.51 9.49 -22.54
CA PRO A 119 9.27 10.24 -21.55
C PRO A 119 10.76 9.84 -21.56
N ALA A 120 11.63 10.75 -22.01
CA ALA A 120 13.03 10.75 -21.62
C ALA A 120 13.17 11.46 -20.25
N THR A 121 12.77 10.78 -19.17
CA THR A 121 12.82 11.38 -17.82
C THR A 121 14.19 11.15 -17.20
N GLY A 122 15.19 11.96 -17.60
CA GLY A 122 16.53 11.97 -16.98
C GLY A 122 16.54 12.18 -15.46
N HIS A 123 15.39 12.53 -14.88
CA HIS A 123 15.19 12.82 -13.46
C HIS A 123 14.46 11.71 -12.68
N THR A 124 14.19 10.54 -13.28
CA THR A 124 13.46 9.46 -12.58
C THR A 124 14.13 9.04 -11.27
N GLY A 125 15.46 8.91 -11.26
CA GLY A 125 16.21 8.54 -10.06
C GLY A 125 16.04 9.58 -8.94
N LYS A 126 16.17 10.87 -9.27
CA LYS A 126 15.96 11.98 -8.33
C LYS A 126 14.50 12.01 -7.83
N ALA A 127 13.53 11.85 -8.73
CA ALA A 127 12.12 11.80 -8.37
C ALA A 127 11.83 10.67 -7.38
N LEU A 128 12.36 9.47 -7.62
CA LEU A 128 12.20 8.31 -6.73
C LEU A 128 12.81 8.54 -5.34
N SER A 129 14.02 9.11 -5.26
CA SER A 129 14.66 9.43 -3.98
C SER A 129 13.84 10.44 -3.19
N CYS A 130 13.40 11.52 -3.83
CA CYS A 130 12.56 12.53 -3.21
C CYS A 130 11.18 11.96 -2.81
N ALA A 131 10.59 11.07 -3.63
CA ALA A 131 9.34 10.37 -3.33
C ALA A 131 9.44 9.53 -2.06
N THR A 132 10.55 8.79 -1.93
CA THR A 132 10.82 7.91 -0.78
C THR A 132 10.94 8.74 0.50
N LEU A 133 11.69 9.84 0.47
CA LEU A 133 11.82 10.76 1.61
C LEU A 133 10.49 11.42 1.97
N ALA A 134 9.72 11.87 0.99
CA ALA A 134 8.41 12.48 1.20
C ALA A 134 7.41 11.48 1.81
N ALA A 135 7.39 10.23 1.32
CA ALA A 135 6.58 9.16 1.88
C ALA A 135 6.93 8.89 3.35
N THR A 136 8.22 8.77 3.66
CA THR A 136 8.71 8.59 5.04
C THR A 136 8.27 9.74 5.94
N GLY A 137 8.43 10.99 5.49
CA GLY A 137 8.04 12.17 6.27
C GLY A 137 6.53 12.23 6.56
N ALA A 138 5.70 11.94 5.56
CA ALA A 138 4.25 11.91 5.72
C ALA A 138 3.79 10.79 6.65
N ILE A 139 4.36 9.58 6.52
CA ILE A 139 4.07 8.46 7.44
C ILE A 139 4.48 8.81 8.87
N ALA A 140 5.67 9.39 9.07
CA ALA A 140 6.14 9.82 10.39
C ALA A 140 5.22 10.89 11.00
N LEU A 141 4.71 11.83 10.20
CA LEU A 141 3.76 12.85 10.67
C LEU A 141 2.43 12.23 11.12
N VAL A 142 1.85 11.33 10.32
CA VAL A 142 0.63 10.59 10.71
C VAL A 142 0.88 9.76 11.97
N TRP A 143 2.07 9.17 12.10
CA TRP A 143 2.46 8.43 13.30
C TRP A 143 2.55 9.31 14.54
N LYS A 144 3.07 10.53 14.40
CA LYS A 144 3.10 11.52 15.48
C LYS A 144 1.68 11.88 15.92
N PHE A 145 0.77 12.14 14.98
CA PHE A 145 -0.64 12.39 15.30
C PHE A 145 -1.30 11.19 15.98
N ARG A 146 -1.02 9.98 15.51
CA ARG A 146 -1.47 8.73 16.15
C ARG A 146 -1.04 8.68 17.61
N GLN A 147 0.24 8.92 17.88
CA GLN A 147 0.77 8.89 19.24
C GLN A 147 0.09 9.94 20.13
N SER A 148 -0.05 11.18 19.65
CA SER A 148 -0.75 12.23 20.39
C SER A 148 -2.21 11.88 20.70
N TYR A 149 -2.93 11.29 19.73
CA TYR A 149 -4.30 10.82 19.95
C TYR A 149 -4.36 9.69 20.97
N MET A 150 -3.48 8.69 20.86
CA MET A 150 -3.45 7.54 21.77
C MET A 150 -3.13 7.91 23.22
N MET A 151 -2.42 9.01 23.43
CA MET A 151 -2.09 9.53 24.76
C MET A 151 -3.19 10.44 25.33
N SER A 152 -4.27 10.72 24.58
CA SER A 152 -5.37 11.57 25.04
C SER A 152 -6.38 10.79 25.87
N ASN A 153 -6.99 11.46 26.85
CA ASN A 153 -8.07 10.89 27.66
C ASN A 153 -9.27 10.57 26.77
N GLY A 154 -9.74 9.31 26.81
CA GLY A 154 -10.92 8.88 26.05
C GLY A 154 -10.63 8.48 24.59
N ALA A 155 -9.37 8.21 24.24
CA ALA A 155 -9.02 7.66 22.94
C ALA A 155 -9.81 6.37 22.65
N GLY A 156 -10.75 6.42 21.70
CA GLY A 156 -11.55 5.26 21.31
C GLY A 156 -10.68 4.17 20.67
N MET A 157 -10.96 2.90 20.98
CA MET A 157 -10.17 1.74 20.56
C MET A 157 -10.16 1.47 19.05
N TRP A 158 -11.05 2.11 18.27
CA TRP A 158 -11.23 1.88 16.83
C TRP A 158 -10.33 2.77 15.96
N LEU A 159 -10.13 4.02 16.40
CA LEU A 159 -9.36 5.01 15.64
C LEU A 159 -7.91 4.59 15.33
N PRO A 160 -7.20 3.83 16.19
CA PRO A 160 -5.83 3.36 15.93
C PRO A 160 -5.67 2.59 14.62
N PHE A 161 -6.73 1.91 14.17
CA PHE A 161 -6.74 1.12 12.95
C PHE A 161 -6.93 1.97 11.68
N LEU A 162 -7.35 3.23 11.80
CA LEU A 162 -7.43 4.17 10.68
C LEU A 162 -6.08 4.80 10.35
N PHE A 163 -5.20 4.97 11.34
CA PHE A 163 -3.92 5.64 11.15
C PHE A 163 -2.98 4.95 10.15
N PRO A 164 -2.79 3.61 10.14
CA PRO A 164 -1.90 2.98 9.18
C PRO A 164 -2.37 3.11 7.71
N PRO A 165 -3.65 2.86 7.36
CA PRO A 165 -4.18 3.19 6.04
C PRO A 165 -4.03 4.67 5.67
N THR A 166 -4.33 5.58 6.60
CA THR A 166 -4.16 7.03 6.37
C THR A 166 -2.70 7.40 6.14
N ALA A 167 -1.77 6.79 6.86
CA ALA A 167 -0.34 6.99 6.69
C ALA A 167 0.15 6.55 5.31
N LEU A 168 -0.34 5.42 4.79
CA LEU A 168 -0.06 5.00 3.42
C LEU A 168 -0.61 5.98 2.38
N LEU A 169 -1.84 6.42 2.54
CA LEU A 169 -2.47 7.38 1.61
C LEU A 169 -1.73 8.73 1.64
N ALA A 170 -1.39 9.23 2.83
CA ALA A 170 -0.59 10.45 2.99
C ALA A 170 0.81 10.29 2.38
N GLY A 171 1.46 9.14 2.61
CA GLY A 171 2.75 8.80 2.02
C GLY A 171 2.70 8.80 0.50
N PHE A 172 1.67 8.19 -0.10
CA PHE A 172 1.46 8.20 -1.54
C PHE A 172 1.23 9.61 -2.07
N GLY A 173 0.37 10.40 -1.44
CA GLY A 173 0.08 11.78 -1.87
C GLY A 173 1.31 12.68 -1.85
N ALA A 174 2.09 12.64 -0.76
CA ALA A 174 3.33 13.39 -0.63
C ALA A 174 4.38 12.95 -1.67
N ALA A 175 4.56 11.64 -1.83
CA ALA A 175 5.46 11.07 -2.85
C ALA A 175 5.06 11.48 -4.26
N PHE A 176 3.76 11.43 -4.59
CA PHE A 176 3.25 11.81 -5.91
C PHE A 176 3.50 13.29 -6.19
N GLY A 177 3.16 14.18 -5.26
CA GLY A 177 3.33 15.62 -5.44
C GLY A 177 4.78 16.01 -5.68
N VAL A 178 5.70 15.43 -4.91
CA VAL A 178 7.13 15.69 -5.06
C VAL A 178 7.69 15.09 -6.35
N SER A 179 7.34 13.84 -6.68
CA SER A 179 7.76 13.24 -7.95
C SER A 179 7.28 14.04 -9.14
N PHE A 180 6.00 14.45 -9.13
CA PHE A 180 5.41 15.25 -10.20
C PHE A 180 6.12 16.60 -10.36
N ALA A 181 6.43 17.29 -9.25
CA ALA A 181 7.19 18.53 -9.29
C ALA A 181 8.61 18.33 -9.85
N VAL A 182 9.34 17.30 -9.38
CA VAL A 182 10.70 16.99 -9.87
C VAL A 182 10.70 16.68 -11.37
N ILE A 183 9.73 15.90 -11.83
CA ILE A 183 9.59 15.56 -13.25
C ILE A 183 9.27 16.81 -14.08
N ARG A 184 8.34 17.65 -13.61
CA ARG A 184 7.94 18.89 -14.29
C ARG A 184 9.10 19.89 -14.40
N HIS A 185 9.91 20.04 -13.36
CA HIS A 185 11.04 20.99 -13.34
C HIS A 185 12.32 20.44 -13.95
N GLY A 186 12.48 19.11 -14.05
CA GLY A 186 13.66 18.49 -14.64
C GLY A 186 13.84 18.74 -16.14
N GLY A 187 12.81 19.25 -16.83
CA GLY A 187 12.82 19.48 -18.26
C GLY A 187 12.81 18.18 -19.08
N TYR A 188 12.17 18.21 -20.24
CA TYR A 188 12.35 17.18 -21.25
C TYR A 188 13.73 17.38 -21.88
N GLN A 189 14.71 16.57 -21.49
CA GLN A 189 15.83 16.32 -22.39
C GLN A 189 15.34 15.28 -23.38
N LEU A 190 14.94 15.72 -24.59
CA LEU A 190 14.87 14.81 -25.71
C LEU A 190 16.25 14.16 -25.79
N LEU A 191 16.32 12.86 -25.52
CA LEU A 191 17.51 12.11 -25.90
C LEU A 191 17.68 12.36 -27.39
N PRO A 192 18.86 12.80 -27.85
CA PRO A 192 19.08 12.99 -29.27
C PRO A 192 18.69 11.68 -29.94
N THR A 193 17.70 11.74 -30.83
CA THR A 193 17.40 10.62 -31.72
C THR A 193 18.71 10.38 -32.46
N SER A 194 19.40 9.28 -32.16
CA SER A 194 20.51 8.86 -33.00
C SER A 194 20.02 8.94 -34.45
N PRO A 195 20.73 9.64 -35.34
CA PRO A 195 20.38 9.57 -36.75
C PRO A 195 20.36 8.09 -37.10
N VAL A 196 19.22 7.63 -37.58
CA VAL A 196 19.09 6.32 -38.19
C VAL A 196 20.06 6.34 -39.37
N LEU A 197 21.20 5.67 -39.22
CA LEU A 197 22.13 5.35 -40.30
C LEU A 197 21.56 4.19 -41.12
#